data_AF-A0AAD0KLR8-F1
#
_entry.id   AF-A0AAD0KLR8-F1
#
_cell.length_a   1.000
_cell.length_b   1.000
_cell.length_c   1.000
_cell.angle_alpha   90.00
_cell.angle_beta   90.00
_cell.angle_gamma   90.00
#
_symmetry.space_group_name_H-M   'P 1'
#
loop_
_entity.id
_entity.type
_entity.pdbx_description
1 polymer ?
#
loop_
_entity_poly.entity_id
_entity_poly.type
_entity_poly.pdbx_seq_one_letter_code
_entity_poly.pdbx_strand_id
1 'polypeptide(L)'
;MHLFSRKLRLFSLLVCSSLVTGLFIPQVISAAPSPGKLGGIKEIVASPGFWGGSSFAVGENSKYAVLKDGTAVAWGTNMFGQLGISAVDSRPFAISPILKPVTVIVDGQRIDSAQSAIFMDGSVKVPIRDIAESLGYTLSLEGELTLTKAGKKISLPSAESIKVSYTSLVSAAALAKATGLSTEWNSTLYQLTLQTKR
;
A
#
# COMPACT_ATOMS: atom_id res chain seq x y z
N MET A 1 -51.06 -55.45 -9.98
CA MET A 1 -51.77 -56.23 -11.03
C MET A 1 -52.05 -55.31 -12.20
N HIS A 2 -51.65 -55.73 -13.41
CA HIS A 2 -52.13 -55.29 -14.74
C HIS A 2 -51.98 -53.80 -15.13
N LEU A 3 -51.63 -53.41 -16.37
CA LEU A 3 -51.10 -54.05 -17.57
C LEU A 3 -50.74 -52.90 -18.54
N PHE A 4 -49.72 -53.13 -19.37
CA PHE A 4 -49.52 -52.59 -20.72
C PHE A 4 -50.69 -51.83 -21.38
N SER A 5 -50.41 -50.70 -22.07
CA SER A 5 -50.26 -50.74 -23.54
C SER A 5 -49.74 -49.43 -24.14
N ARG A 6 -48.93 -49.62 -25.19
CA ARG A 6 -48.30 -48.65 -26.09
C ARG A 6 -49.34 -47.88 -26.91
N LYS A 7 -49.05 -46.62 -27.26
CA LYS A 7 -49.06 -46.17 -28.68
C LYS A 7 -47.97 -45.13 -28.96
N LEU A 8 -47.03 -45.57 -29.78
CA LEU A 8 -46.03 -44.81 -30.51
C LEU A 8 -46.72 -44.07 -31.67
N ARG A 9 -46.55 -42.75 -31.81
CA ARG A 9 -46.55 -42.07 -33.12
C ARG A 9 -45.59 -40.87 -33.10
N LEU A 10 -44.60 -40.96 -33.98
CA LEU A 10 -43.71 -39.88 -34.41
C LEU A 10 -44.52 -38.73 -35.03
N PHE A 11 -44.09 -37.48 -34.84
CA PHE A 11 -43.55 -36.60 -35.91
C PHE A 11 -43.43 -35.14 -35.43
N SER A 12 -42.38 -34.49 -35.94
CA SER A 12 -42.17 -33.03 -36.02
C SER A 12 -41.41 -32.35 -34.87
N LEU A 13 -40.07 -32.40 -34.98
CA LEU A 13 -39.17 -31.36 -34.50
C LEU A 13 -39.51 -30.04 -35.21
N LEU A 14 -40.10 -29.09 -34.50
CA LEU A 14 -40.19 -27.69 -34.93
C LEU A 14 -39.15 -26.91 -34.13
N VAL A 15 -37.93 -26.82 -34.69
CA VAL A 15 -36.88 -25.94 -34.19
C VAL A 15 -37.31 -24.52 -34.53
N CYS A 16 -37.81 -23.79 -33.54
CA CYS A 16 -38.10 -22.37 -33.67
C CYS A 16 -36.77 -21.62 -33.61
N SER A 17 -36.16 -21.42 -34.78
CA SER A 17 -34.98 -20.57 -34.94
C SER A 17 -35.41 -19.12 -34.93
N SER A 18 -35.41 -18.46 -33.77
CA SER A 18 -35.51 -17.01 -33.70
C SER A 18 -34.18 -16.39 -34.16
N LEU A 19 -34.14 -15.94 -35.41
CA LEU A 19 -33.08 -15.05 -35.90
C LEU A 19 -33.18 -13.73 -35.11
N VAL A 20 -32.30 -13.54 -34.11
CA VAL A 20 -32.03 -12.20 -33.58
C VAL A 20 -31.11 -11.53 -34.58
N THR A 21 -31.69 -10.75 -35.50
CA THR A 21 -30.91 -9.82 -36.32
C THR A 21 -30.41 -8.71 -35.41
N GLY A 22 -29.26 -8.92 -34.79
CA GLY A 22 -28.51 -7.86 -34.14
C GLY A 22 -28.11 -6.83 -35.19
N LEU A 23 -28.67 -5.63 -35.12
CA LEU A 23 -28.11 -4.45 -35.79
C LEU A 23 -26.69 -4.25 -35.25
N PHE A 24 -25.71 -4.77 -35.98
CA PHE A 24 -24.32 -4.39 -35.80
C PHE A 24 -24.21 -2.95 -36.31
N ILE A 25 -24.35 -1.98 -35.40
CA ILE A 25 -23.92 -0.61 -35.67
C ILE A 25 -22.39 -0.67 -35.65
N PRO A 26 -21.69 -0.47 -36.77
CA PRO A 26 -20.25 -0.30 -36.71
C PRO A 26 -19.98 0.95 -35.87
N GLN A 27 -19.42 0.80 -34.68
CA GLN A 27 -18.83 1.93 -33.99
C GLN A 27 -17.71 2.44 -34.89
N VAL A 28 -17.91 3.61 -35.48
CA VAL A 28 -16.82 4.39 -36.07
C VAL A 28 -15.87 4.69 -34.92
N ILE A 29 -14.78 3.93 -34.82
CA ILE A 29 -13.64 4.31 -34.01
C ILE A 29 -13.07 5.53 -34.72
N SER A 30 -13.54 6.72 -34.33
CA SER A 30 -12.89 7.96 -34.71
C SER A 30 -11.45 7.84 -34.28
N ALA A 31 -10.51 8.03 -35.21
CA ALA A 31 -9.11 8.20 -34.87
C ALA A 31 -9.01 9.21 -33.73
N ALA A 32 -8.19 8.90 -32.72
CA ALA A 32 -7.90 9.84 -31.65
C ALA A 32 -7.51 11.19 -32.29
N PRO A 33 -8.00 12.34 -31.76
CA PRO A 33 -7.60 13.63 -32.29
C PRO A 33 -6.07 13.67 -32.32
N SER A 34 -5.49 14.05 -33.46
CA SER A 34 -4.06 14.25 -33.59
C SER A 34 -3.58 15.09 -32.40
N PRO A 35 -2.47 14.75 -31.72
CA PRO A 35 -1.99 15.53 -30.59
C PRO A 35 -1.91 16.99 -31.01
N GLY A 36 -2.80 17.82 -30.46
CA GLY A 36 -2.81 19.25 -30.73
C GLY A 36 -1.45 19.79 -30.33
N LYS A 37 -0.73 20.40 -31.27
CA LYS A 37 0.54 21.05 -30.95
C LYS A 37 0.21 22.22 -30.02
N LEU A 38 0.51 22.06 -28.73
CA LEU A 38 0.33 23.09 -27.71
C LEU A 38 1.29 24.25 -28.04
N GLY A 39 0.78 25.24 -28.77
CA GLY A 39 1.52 26.46 -29.10
C GLY A 39 1.80 27.27 -27.84
N GLY A 40 3.05 27.72 -27.67
CA GLY A 40 3.46 28.59 -26.55
C GLY A 40 4.32 27.92 -25.48
N ILE A 41 4.50 26.59 -25.52
CA ILE A 41 5.49 25.92 -24.68
C ILE A 41 6.88 26.19 -25.26
N LYS A 42 7.62 27.13 -24.65
CA LYS A 42 8.99 27.47 -25.06
C LYS A 42 9.99 26.37 -24.69
N GLU A 43 9.73 25.64 -23.62
CA GLU A 43 10.55 24.52 -23.17
C GLU A 43 9.67 23.56 -22.36
N ILE A 44 9.70 22.27 -22.69
CA ILE A 44 9.21 21.24 -21.78
C ILE A 44 10.36 21.00 -20.80
N VAL A 45 10.32 21.67 -19.65
CA VAL A 45 11.26 21.39 -18.55
C VAL A 45 10.81 20.09 -17.89
N ALA A 46 11.09 18.98 -18.55
CA ALA A 46 11.13 17.69 -17.90
C ALA A 46 12.50 17.60 -17.22
N SER A 47 12.52 17.44 -15.90
CA SER A 47 13.75 17.00 -15.24
C SER A 47 14.23 15.72 -15.95
N PRO A 48 15.51 15.63 -16.35
CA PRO A 48 16.06 14.43 -16.97
C PRO A 48 15.65 13.20 -16.13
N GLY A 49 14.96 12.25 -16.76
CA GLY A 49 14.44 11.05 -16.09
C GLY A 49 12.91 10.99 -15.90
N PHE A 50 12.17 12.10 -16.04
CA PHE A 50 10.71 12.10 -15.81
C PHE A 50 9.93 11.30 -16.87
N TRP A 51 10.34 11.34 -18.15
CA TRP A 51 9.78 10.47 -19.20
C TRP A 51 10.47 9.08 -19.26
N GLY A 52 11.33 8.78 -18.28
CA GLY A 52 12.04 7.52 -18.12
C GLY A 52 11.32 6.53 -17.18
N GLY A 53 10.07 6.78 -16.81
CA GLY A 53 9.29 5.77 -16.10
C GLY A 53 9.17 4.49 -16.92
N SER A 54 9.51 3.34 -16.34
CA SER A 54 9.25 2.02 -16.91
C SER A 54 7.78 1.62 -16.77
N SER A 55 7.06 2.18 -15.79
CA SER A 55 5.63 1.93 -15.56
C SER A 55 4.98 3.07 -14.78
N PHE A 56 3.67 3.23 -14.93
CA PHE A 56 2.86 4.26 -14.27
C PHE A 56 1.58 3.64 -13.69
N ALA A 57 1.12 4.18 -12.56
CA ALA A 57 -0.16 3.83 -11.95
C ALA A 57 -0.88 5.08 -11.43
N VAL A 58 -2.21 5.01 -11.38
CA VAL A 58 -3.07 6.14 -11.06
C VAL A 58 -4.09 5.73 -9.99
N GLY A 59 -4.08 6.44 -8.86
CA GLY A 59 -5.21 6.51 -7.95
C GLY A 59 -6.09 7.73 -8.25
N GLU A 60 -7.18 7.90 -7.50
CA GLU A 60 -8.15 8.99 -7.68
C GLU A 60 -7.45 10.36 -7.77
N ASN A 61 -6.73 10.75 -6.72
CA ASN A 61 -5.97 12.00 -6.63
C ASN A 61 -4.47 11.79 -6.37
N SER A 62 -3.99 10.56 -6.49
CA SER A 62 -2.58 10.17 -6.28
C SER A 62 -2.04 9.51 -7.55
N LYS A 63 -0.75 9.70 -7.83
CA LYS A 63 -0.09 9.20 -9.04
C LYS A 63 1.24 8.55 -8.67
N TYR A 64 1.62 7.53 -9.42
CA TYR A 64 2.79 6.70 -9.13
C TYR A 64 3.55 6.38 -10.42
N ALA A 65 4.87 6.27 -10.33
CA ALA A 65 5.71 5.80 -11.41
C ALA A 65 6.88 4.96 -10.86
N VAL A 66 7.35 4.00 -11.66
CA VAL A 66 8.62 3.31 -11.44
C VAL A 66 9.62 3.82 -12.47
N LEU A 67 10.75 4.36 -12.03
CA LEU A 67 11.81 4.89 -12.88
C LEU A 67 12.68 3.74 -13.47
N LYS A 68 13.54 4.03 -14.45
CA LYS A 68 14.41 3.00 -15.07
C LYS A 68 15.38 2.34 -14.08
N ASP A 69 15.78 3.06 -13.05
CA ASP A 69 16.67 2.57 -11.99
C ASP A 69 15.93 1.71 -10.95
N GLY A 70 14.62 1.49 -11.12
CA GLY A 70 13.78 0.74 -10.18
C GLY A 70 13.24 1.57 -9.01
N THR A 71 13.57 2.86 -8.94
CA THR A 71 13.03 3.77 -7.91
C THR A 71 11.54 4.01 -8.16
N ALA A 72 10.70 3.76 -7.16
CA ALA A 72 9.29 4.13 -7.22
C ALA A 72 9.10 5.56 -6.68
N VAL A 73 8.29 6.36 -7.37
CA VAL A 73 7.97 7.75 -7.00
C VAL A 73 6.46 7.96 -7.00
N ALA A 74 5.99 8.91 -6.20
CA ALA A 74 4.58 9.27 -6.09
C ALA A 74 4.39 10.79 -5.96
N TRP A 75 3.21 11.29 -6.37
CA TRP A 75 2.81 12.69 -6.22
C TRP A 75 1.29 12.83 -6.13
N GLY A 76 0.83 13.97 -5.61
CA GLY A 76 -0.59 14.32 -5.49
C GLY A 76 -1.08 14.27 -4.05
N THR A 77 -2.26 13.68 -3.83
CA THR A 77 -2.89 13.64 -2.50
C THR A 77 -2.24 12.59 -1.61
N ASN A 78 -2.05 12.94 -0.33
CA ASN A 78 -1.42 12.13 0.71
C ASN A 78 -2.18 12.18 2.06
N MET A 79 -3.47 12.55 2.06
CA MET A 79 -4.29 12.69 3.28
C MET A 79 -4.27 11.45 4.19
N PHE A 80 -4.04 10.27 3.63
CA PHE A 80 -4.01 9.00 4.36
C PHE A 80 -2.64 8.33 4.35
N GLY A 81 -1.58 9.04 3.93
CA GLY A 81 -0.25 8.47 3.77
C GLY A 81 -0.10 7.59 2.51
N GLN A 82 -1.05 7.64 1.57
CA GLN A 82 -1.09 6.74 0.41
C GLN A 82 0.09 6.88 -0.56
N LEU A 83 0.88 7.95 -0.43
CA LEU A 83 2.09 8.10 -1.23
C LEU A 83 3.28 7.30 -0.68
N GLY A 84 3.22 6.82 0.57
CA GLY A 84 4.29 6.05 1.19
C GLY A 84 5.57 6.85 1.45
N ILE A 85 5.45 8.17 1.62
CA ILE A 85 6.57 9.11 1.78
C ILE A 85 6.80 9.56 3.22
N SER A 86 6.03 9.03 4.17
CA SER A 86 6.08 9.37 5.61
C SER A 86 5.89 10.85 5.95
N ALA A 87 5.26 11.61 5.04
CA ALA A 87 4.90 13.00 5.27
C ALA A 87 3.47 13.11 5.82
N VAL A 88 3.27 14.09 6.70
CA VAL A 88 1.94 14.50 7.20
C VAL A 88 1.28 15.48 6.22
N ASP A 89 2.05 16.06 5.29
CA ASP A 89 1.50 16.93 4.26
C ASP A 89 0.49 16.15 3.42
N SER A 90 -0.72 16.72 3.32
CA SER A 90 -1.84 16.16 2.60
C SER A 90 -1.72 16.29 1.08
N ARG A 91 -0.87 17.19 0.57
CA ARG A 91 -0.76 17.48 -0.87
C ARG A 91 0.67 17.83 -1.31
N PRO A 92 1.64 16.91 -1.16
CA PRO A 92 2.92 17.03 -1.81
C PRO A 92 2.72 16.90 -3.33
N PHE A 93 2.59 18.03 -4.02
CA PHE A 93 2.57 18.06 -5.49
C PHE A 93 3.97 17.82 -6.08
N ALA A 94 5.00 17.82 -5.25
CA ALA A 94 6.34 17.41 -5.63
C ALA A 94 6.44 15.89 -5.78
N ILE A 95 7.14 15.46 -6.83
CA ILE A 95 7.50 14.05 -7.02
C ILE A 95 8.38 13.61 -5.86
N SER A 96 7.94 12.57 -5.16
CA SER A 96 8.56 12.11 -3.93
C SER A 96 8.89 10.62 -4.02
N PRO A 97 10.10 10.17 -3.65
CA PRO A 97 10.44 8.76 -3.62
C PRO A 97 9.57 7.99 -2.62
N ILE A 98 9.01 6.87 -3.05
CA ILE A 98 8.26 5.97 -2.17
C ILE A 98 9.27 5.23 -1.29
N LEU A 99 9.02 5.22 0.02
CA LEU A 99 9.88 4.52 0.96
C LEU A 99 9.68 3.02 0.84
N LYS A 100 10.79 2.27 0.92
CA LYS A 100 10.74 0.81 0.95
C LYS A 100 10.12 0.34 2.28
N PRO A 101 9.06 -0.49 2.24
CA PRO A 101 8.49 -1.06 3.45
C PRO A 101 9.46 -2.04 4.10
N VAL A 102 9.43 -2.11 5.42
CA VAL A 102 10.20 -3.05 6.23
C VAL A 102 9.27 -4.12 6.78
N THR A 103 9.60 -5.39 6.55
CA THR A 103 8.94 -6.50 7.22
C THR A 103 9.39 -6.53 8.68
N VAL A 104 8.45 -6.53 9.61
CA VAL A 104 8.75 -6.67 11.05
C VAL A 104 8.36 -8.06 11.52
N ILE A 105 9.27 -8.71 12.23
CA ILE A 105 9.04 -9.99 12.90
C ILE A 105 9.25 -9.78 14.40
N VAL A 106 8.25 -10.11 15.22
CA VAL A 106 8.31 -10.06 16.68
C VAL A 106 8.15 -11.46 17.22
N ASP A 107 9.14 -11.95 17.98
CA ASP A 107 9.13 -13.31 18.57
C ASP A 107 8.79 -14.43 17.56
N GLY A 108 9.22 -14.26 16.30
CA GLY A 108 8.99 -15.20 15.20
C GLY A 108 7.68 -14.99 14.43
N GLN A 109 6.82 -14.06 14.85
CA GLN A 109 5.58 -13.72 14.15
C GLN A 109 5.73 -12.46 13.31
N ARG A 110 5.27 -12.51 12.07
CA ARG A 110 5.20 -11.32 11.21
C ARG A 110 4.12 -10.37 11.73
N ILE A 111 4.47 -9.09 11.81
CA ILE A 111 3.52 -8.03 12.17
C ILE A 111 2.93 -7.43 10.90
N ASP A 112 1.63 -7.61 10.71
CA ASP A 112 0.89 -6.99 9.62
C ASP A 112 0.14 -5.77 10.16
N SER A 113 0.70 -4.58 9.87
CA SER A 113 0.12 -3.30 10.26
C SER A 113 -0.46 -2.58 9.04
N ALA A 114 -1.51 -1.77 9.26
CA ALA A 114 -2.07 -0.89 8.24
C ALA A 114 -1.01 0.06 7.66
N GLN A 115 -0.08 0.53 8.49
CA GLN A 115 1.10 1.25 8.06
C GLN A 115 2.33 0.38 8.31
N SER A 116 2.97 -0.08 7.24
CA SER A 116 4.21 -0.84 7.34
C SER A 116 5.30 -0.02 8.04
N ALA A 117 6.22 -0.72 8.70
CA ALA A 117 7.48 -0.12 9.11
C ALA A 117 8.24 0.40 7.88
N ILE A 118 9.07 1.40 8.11
CA ILE A 118 9.82 2.10 7.06
C ILE A 118 11.28 2.21 7.46
N PHE A 119 12.16 2.26 6.48
CA PHE A 119 13.55 2.67 6.71
C PHE A 119 13.72 4.12 6.24
N MET A 120 14.08 5.01 7.16
CA MET A 120 14.22 6.44 6.89
C MET A 120 15.33 7.04 7.77
N ASP A 121 16.15 7.89 7.18
CA ASP A 121 17.25 8.61 7.85
C ASP A 121 18.18 7.68 8.65
N GLY A 122 18.52 6.52 8.08
CA GLY A 122 19.39 5.54 8.70
C GLY A 122 18.75 4.72 9.83
N SER A 123 17.45 4.87 10.06
CA SER A 123 16.72 4.19 11.15
C SER A 123 15.47 3.47 10.67
N VAL A 124 15.15 2.33 11.26
CA VAL A 124 13.86 1.66 11.05
C VAL A 124 12.83 2.31 11.98
N LYS A 125 11.74 2.83 11.41
CA LYS A 125 10.58 3.32 12.15
C LYS A 125 9.47 2.28 12.08
N VAL A 126 8.92 1.93 13.23
CA VAL A 126 8.00 0.79 13.37
C VAL A 126 6.65 1.19 13.95
N PRO A 127 5.54 0.53 13.53
CA PRO A 127 4.21 0.82 14.05
C PRO A 127 4.11 0.39 15.51
N ILE A 128 4.09 1.39 16.40
CA ILE A 128 4.24 1.13 17.83
C ILE A 128 3.05 0.39 18.42
N ARG A 129 1.84 0.62 17.89
CA ARG A 129 0.61 -0.01 18.39
C ARG A 129 0.65 -1.51 18.19
N ASP A 130 0.80 -1.96 16.95
CA ASP A 130 0.77 -3.38 16.60
C ASP A 130 1.92 -4.15 17.29
N ILE A 131 3.10 -3.54 17.38
CA ILE A 131 4.23 -4.16 18.07
C ILE A 131 4.01 -4.22 19.58
N ALA A 132 3.53 -3.14 20.20
CA ALA A 132 3.22 -3.12 21.63
C ALA A 132 2.19 -4.21 21.97
N GLU A 133 1.10 -4.28 21.20
CA GLU A 133 0.04 -5.27 21.39
C GLU A 133 0.57 -6.70 21.20
N SER A 134 1.40 -6.96 20.17
CA SER A 134 2.03 -8.28 19.97
C SER A 134 2.92 -8.72 21.14
N LEU A 135 3.55 -7.75 21.81
CA LEU A 135 4.39 -7.96 22.99
C LEU A 135 3.59 -7.98 24.30
N GLY A 136 2.26 -7.80 24.25
CA GLY A 136 1.38 -7.76 25.43
C GLY A 136 1.48 -6.47 26.25
N TYR A 137 1.88 -5.36 25.63
CA TYR A 137 1.81 -4.03 26.23
C TYR A 137 0.51 -3.31 25.87
N THR A 138 0.01 -2.49 26.78
CA THR A 138 -1.01 -1.49 26.51
C THR A 138 -0.34 -0.16 26.17
N LEU A 139 -0.70 0.42 25.03
CA LEU A 139 -0.22 1.73 24.57
C LEU A 139 -1.15 2.85 25.03
N SER A 140 -0.59 3.92 25.60
CA SER A 140 -1.28 5.20 25.77
C SER A 140 -0.55 6.30 25.01
N LEU A 141 -1.33 7.14 24.32
CA LEU A 141 -0.87 8.28 23.51
C LEU A 141 -1.33 9.63 24.12
N GLU A 142 -1.89 9.62 25.33
CA GLU A 142 -2.37 10.83 26.01
C GLU A 142 -1.18 11.62 26.58
N GLY A 143 -0.78 12.67 25.87
CA GLY A 143 0.35 13.54 26.23
C GLY A 143 1.71 12.90 25.95
N GLU A 144 2.05 11.84 26.69
CA GLU A 144 3.28 11.07 26.48
C GLU A 144 2.99 9.67 25.93
N LEU A 145 3.83 9.22 25.00
CA LEU A 145 3.78 7.87 24.46
C LEU A 145 4.28 6.90 25.53
N THR A 146 3.38 6.08 26.06
CA THR A 146 3.69 5.18 27.18
C THR A 146 3.22 3.75 26.91
N LEU A 147 4.04 2.78 27.31
CA LEU A 147 3.75 1.35 27.25
C LEU A 147 3.61 0.81 28.67
N THR A 148 2.54 0.05 28.92
CA THR A 148 2.30 -0.56 30.23
C THR A 148 2.14 -2.07 30.09
N LYS A 149 2.86 -2.85 30.90
CA LYS A 149 2.72 -4.32 30.98
C LYS A 149 2.95 -4.77 32.40
N ALA A 150 2.06 -5.60 32.94
CA ALA A 150 2.13 -6.13 34.31
C ALA A 150 2.39 -5.04 35.38
N GLY A 151 1.74 -3.87 35.26
CA GLY A 151 1.91 -2.74 36.18
C GLY A 151 3.18 -1.90 35.98
N LYS A 152 4.13 -2.33 35.14
CA LYS A 152 5.31 -1.54 34.78
C LYS A 152 4.98 -0.60 33.62
N LYS A 153 5.16 0.70 33.83
CA LYS A 153 5.02 1.75 32.82
C LYS A 153 6.39 2.16 32.26
N ILE A 154 6.47 2.36 30.95
CA ILE A 154 7.67 2.76 30.21
C ILE A 154 7.27 3.95 29.33
N SER A 155 7.95 5.09 29.46
CA SER A 155 7.80 6.22 28.53
C SER A 155 8.77 6.07 27.35
N LEU A 156 8.30 6.38 26.15
CA LEU A 156 9.09 6.42 24.93
C LEU A 156 9.22 7.87 24.44
N PRO A 157 10.33 8.23 23.78
CA PRO A 157 10.54 9.59 23.29
C PRO A 157 9.54 9.92 22.17
N SER A 158 8.64 10.88 22.41
CA SER A 158 7.64 11.33 21.43
C SER A 158 8.26 12.12 20.27
N ALA A 159 9.40 12.79 20.51
CA ALA A 159 10.12 13.56 19.49
C ALA A 159 10.65 12.70 18.33
N GLU A 160 10.83 11.40 18.54
CA GLU A 160 11.26 10.46 17.50
C GLU A 160 10.09 9.75 16.80
N SER A 161 8.85 10.16 17.11
CA SER A 161 7.65 9.59 16.53
C SER A 161 7.20 10.34 15.28
N ILE A 162 6.75 9.59 14.29
CA ILE A 162 6.16 10.11 13.05
C ILE A 162 4.72 9.63 13.01
N LYS A 163 3.79 10.56 12.82
CA LYS A 163 2.38 10.21 12.65
C LYS A 163 2.04 10.13 11.16
N VAL A 164 1.67 8.93 10.71
CA VAL A 164 1.16 8.70 9.35
C VAL A 164 -0.29 8.28 9.49
N SER A 165 -1.21 9.16 9.11
CA SER A 165 -2.65 8.98 9.33
C SER A 165 -2.95 8.68 10.82
N TYR A 166 -3.53 7.51 11.12
CA TYR A 166 -3.83 7.04 12.47
C TYR A 166 -2.71 6.22 13.12
N THR A 167 -1.59 5.98 12.41
CA THR A 167 -0.49 5.15 12.90
C THR A 167 0.67 6.03 13.39
N SER A 168 1.13 5.76 14.61
CA SER A 168 2.38 6.31 15.13
C SER A 168 3.53 5.35 14.84
N LEU A 169 4.54 5.83 14.13
CA LEU A 169 5.78 5.13 13.89
C LEU A 169 6.84 5.64 14.87
N VAL A 170 7.59 4.76 15.51
CA VAL A 170 8.69 5.12 16.44
C VAL A 170 9.99 4.46 16.04
N SER A 171 11.12 4.99 16.49
CA SER A 171 12.42 4.34 16.32
C SER A 171 12.42 2.93 16.92
N ALA A 172 12.73 1.93 16.09
CA ALA A 172 12.89 0.54 16.55
C ALA A 172 13.97 0.42 17.63
N ALA A 173 15.05 1.18 17.49
CA ALA A 173 16.15 1.19 18.46
C ALA A 173 15.71 1.78 19.80
N ALA A 174 14.94 2.88 19.78
CA ALA A 174 14.40 3.47 21.01
C ALA A 174 13.42 2.53 21.70
N LEU A 175 12.52 1.90 20.93
CA LEU A 175 11.59 0.89 21.43
C LEU A 175 12.35 -0.27 22.09
N ALA A 176 13.32 -0.85 21.39
CA ALA A 176 14.09 -1.99 21.87
C ALA A 176 14.89 -1.64 23.13
N LYS A 177 15.53 -0.48 23.16
CA LYS A 177 16.24 0.02 24.35
C LYS A 177 15.31 0.15 25.56
N ALA A 178 14.11 0.70 25.37
CA ALA A 178 13.17 0.94 26.46
C ALA A 178 12.50 -0.35 26.99
N THR A 179 12.26 -1.32 26.10
CA THR A 179 11.58 -2.59 26.41
C THR A 179 12.54 -3.74 26.72
N GLY A 180 13.83 -3.58 26.42
CA GLY A 180 14.86 -4.61 26.60
C GLY A 180 14.91 -5.65 25.49
N LEU A 181 14.23 -5.43 24.36
CA LEU A 181 14.25 -6.33 23.21
C LEU A 181 15.64 -6.37 22.58
N SER A 182 15.97 -7.52 21.97
CA SER A 182 17.06 -7.60 21.01
C SER A 182 16.53 -7.31 19.59
N THR A 183 17.38 -6.72 18.77
CA THR A 183 17.06 -6.26 17.40
C THR A 183 18.05 -6.82 16.40
N GLU A 184 17.55 -7.33 15.28
CA GLU A 184 18.36 -7.71 14.14
C GLU A 184 17.82 -7.05 12.86
N TRP A 185 18.65 -6.27 12.18
CA TRP A 185 18.29 -5.57 10.95
C TRP A 185 18.99 -6.20 9.74
N ASN A 186 18.20 -6.70 8.79
CA ASN A 186 18.69 -7.19 7.50
C ASN A 186 18.33 -6.18 6.40
N SER A 187 19.34 -5.43 5.95
CA SER A 187 19.18 -4.38 4.93
C SER A 187 18.95 -4.93 3.52
N THR A 188 19.37 -6.17 3.24
CA THR A 188 19.15 -6.81 1.94
C THR A 188 17.68 -7.24 1.78
N LEU A 189 17.12 -7.83 2.83
CA LEU A 189 15.73 -8.31 2.85
C LEU A 189 14.72 -7.23 3.28
N TYR A 190 15.20 -6.07 3.75
CA TYR A 190 14.37 -5.06 4.42
C TYR A 190 13.53 -5.69 5.54
N GLN A 191 14.19 -6.43 6.42
CA GLN A 191 13.56 -7.15 7.51
C GLN A 191 14.16 -6.74 8.86
N LEU A 192 13.29 -6.38 9.80
CA LEU A 192 13.65 -6.16 11.20
C LEU A 192 13.07 -7.29 12.06
N THR A 193 13.93 -7.96 12.82
CA THR A 193 13.53 -8.94 13.83
C THR A 193 13.67 -8.32 15.22
N LEU A 194 12.62 -8.41 16.02
CA LEU A 194 12.58 -8.05 17.44
C LEU A 194 12.34 -9.31 18.26
N GLN A 195 13.16 -9.54 19.29
CA GLN A 195 13.04 -10.72 20.14
C GLN A 195 13.08 -10.34 21.61
N THR A 196 12.16 -10.90 22.38
CA THR A 196 12.17 -10.86 23.84
C THR A 196 13.37 -11.64 24.37
N LYS A 197 14.12 -11.03 25.30
CA LYS A 197 15.20 -11.73 25.99
C LYS A 197 14.56 -12.68 27.00
N ARG A 198 14.87 -13.97 26.87
CA ARG A 198 14.53 -14.98 27.89
C ARG A 198 15.43 -14.85 29.10
#